data_AF-A0A7W5KVM2-F1
#
_entry.id   AF-A0A7W5KVM2-F1
#
_cell.length_a   1.000
_cell.length_b   1.000
_cell.length_c   1.000
_cell.angle_alpha   90.00
_cell.angle_beta   90.00
_cell.angle_gamma   90.00
#
_symmetry.space_group_name_H-M   'P 1'
#
loop_
_entity.id
_entity.type
_entity.pdbx_description
1 polymer ?
#
loop_
_entity_poly.entity_id
_entity_poly.type
_entity_poly.pdbx_seq_one_letter_code
_entity_poly.pdbx_strand_id
1 'polypeptide(L)'
;MRYFACIGVVLSLACVSAAEAPSNYQTYGGVRVDSDPVLLRKYDHALRRCQPEALGYRGSPDTTSLIYNAALRGCLYRYSFVDRGAYAYPATQIFDHFFDR
;
A
#
# COMPACT_ATOMS: atom_id res chain seq x y z
N MET A 1 13.68 -22.43 -20.81
CA MET A 1 13.26 -21.03 -20.99
C MET A 1 11.84 -20.71 -20.49
N ARG A 2 10.94 -21.68 -20.26
CA ARG A 2 9.58 -21.40 -19.74
C ARG A 2 9.53 -21.05 -18.24
N TYR A 3 10.52 -21.51 -17.45
CA TYR A 3 10.54 -21.27 -16.01
C TYR A 3 10.86 -19.82 -15.60
N PHE A 4 11.66 -19.10 -16.40
CA PHE A 4 11.97 -17.69 -16.13
C PHE A 4 10.78 -16.76 -16.39
N ALA A 5 9.91 -17.10 -17.35
CA ALA A 5 8.69 -16.34 -17.62
C ALA A 5 7.70 -16.41 -16.44
N CYS A 6 7.55 -17.59 -15.81
CA CYS A 6 6.69 -17.74 -14.64
C CYS A 6 7.21 -16.98 -13.41
N ILE A 7 8.53 -16.94 -13.21
CA ILE A 7 9.14 -16.18 -12.10
C ILE A 7 8.94 -14.67 -12.34
N GLY A 8 9.09 -14.20 -13.58
CA GLY A 8 8.83 -12.81 -13.94
C GLY A 8 7.40 -12.35 -13.68
N VAL A 9 6.40 -13.20 -13.94
CA VAL A 9 4.98 -12.89 -13.69
C VAL A 9 4.66 -12.84 -12.19
N VAL A 10 5.27 -13.71 -11.38
CA VAL A 10 5.11 -13.69 -9.92
C VAL A 10 5.79 -12.44 -9.31
N LEU A 11 6.96 -12.05 -9.82
CA LEU A 11 7.63 -10.82 -9.40
C LEU A 11 6.91 -9.54 -9.87
N SER A 12 6.27 -9.55 -11.04
CA SER A 12 5.49 -8.40 -11.50
C SER A 12 4.15 -8.23 -10.75
N LEU A 13 3.59 -9.32 -10.23
CA LEU A 13 2.46 -9.28 -9.28
C LEU A 13 2.87 -8.76 -7.89
N ALA A 14 4.17 -8.74 -7.57
CA ALA A 14 4.70 -8.17 -6.33
C ALA A 14 4.92 -6.64 -6.42
N CYS A 15 4.67 -6.01 -7.57
CA CYS A 15 4.50 -4.55 -7.69
C CYS A 15 3.12 -4.11 -7.19
N VAL A 16 2.64 -4.76 -6.13
CA VAL A 16 1.66 -4.22 -5.19
C VAL A 16 2.15 -2.82 -4.86
N SER A 17 1.32 -1.82 -5.17
CA SER A 17 1.70 -0.41 -5.11
C SER A 17 2.42 -0.16 -3.78
N ALA A 18 3.53 0.58 -3.75
CA ALA A 18 4.31 0.79 -2.52
C ALA A 18 3.46 1.30 -1.33
N ALA A 19 2.30 1.90 -1.63
CA ALA A 19 1.25 2.30 -0.69
C ALA A 19 0.47 1.15 -0.03
N GLU A 20 0.56 -0.09 -0.50
CA GLU A 20 -0.23 -1.26 -0.06
C GLU A 20 0.67 -2.31 0.62
N ALA A 21 2.00 -2.11 0.62
CA ALA A 21 2.95 -3.06 1.19
C ALA A 21 2.74 -3.19 2.71
N PRO A 22 2.52 -4.40 3.26
CA PRO A 22 2.22 -4.61 4.68
C PRO A 22 3.36 -4.13 5.61
N SER A 23 4.59 -4.07 5.11
CA SER A 23 5.76 -3.54 5.83
C SER A 23 5.64 -2.04 6.19
N ASN A 24 4.80 -1.30 5.44
CA ASN A 24 4.52 0.11 5.66
C ASN A 24 3.37 0.34 6.66
N TYR A 25 2.67 -0.71 7.09
CA TYR A 25 1.55 -0.61 8.02
C TYR A 25 1.86 -1.21 9.39
N GLN A 26 1.24 -0.62 10.40
CA GLN A 26 1.25 -1.08 11.78
C GLN A 26 -0.16 -0.96 12.37
N THR A 27 -0.42 -1.66 13.46
CA THR A 27 -1.65 -1.44 14.23
C THR A 27 -1.55 -0.16 15.06
N TYR A 28 -2.66 0.31 15.64
CA TYR A 28 -2.63 1.43 16.60
C TYR A 28 -1.65 1.21 17.77
N GLY A 29 -1.40 -0.05 18.14
CA GLY A 29 -0.43 -0.41 19.18
C GLY A 29 1.03 -0.41 18.72
N GLY A 30 1.33 0.04 17.50
CA GLY A 30 2.69 0.06 16.95
C GLY A 30 3.22 -1.30 16.48
N VAL A 31 2.40 -2.34 16.51
CA VAL A 31 2.79 -3.68 16.07
C VAL A 31 2.78 -3.72 14.54
N ARG A 32 3.92 -4.11 13.95
CA ARG A 32 4.08 -4.20 12.50
C ARG A 32 3.19 -5.29 11.93
N VAL A 33 2.50 -5.02 10.83
CA VAL A 33 1.62 -6.02 10.18
C VAL A 33 2.41 -7.25 9.74
N ASP A 34 3.63 -7.04 9.25
CA ASP A 34 4.55 -8.09 8.79
C ASP A 34 5.13 -8.97 9.93
N SER A 35 4.95 -8.58 11.20
CA SER A 35 5.55 -9.32 12.32
C SER A 35 4.75 -10.57 12.74
N ASP A 36 3.48 -10.67 12.36
CA ASP A 36 2.60 -11.78 12.74
C ASP A 36 1.75 -12.24 11.55
N PRO A 37 1.77 -13.55 11.19
CA PRO A 37 0.97 -14.09 10.09
C PRO A 37 -0.55 -13.97 10.28
N VAL A 38 -1.04 -13.77 11.51
CA VAL A 38 -2.44 -13.48 11.81
C VAL A 38 -2.77 -12.02 11.50
N LEU A 39 -1.87 -11.09 11.86
CA LEU A 39 -2.03 -9.66 11.51
C LEU A 39 -1.95 -9.46 10.00
N LEU A 40 -1.02 -10.13 9.32
CA LEU A 40 -0.91 -10.09 7.86
C LEU A 40 -2.21 -10.54 7.19
N ARG A 41 -2.81 -11.66 7.62
CA ARG A 41 -4.10 -12.12 7.07
C ARG A 41 -5.24 -11.14 7.31
N LYS A 42 -5.28 -10.48 8.48
CA LYS A 42 -6.27 -9.44 8.78
C LYS A 42 -6.08 -8.22 7.89
N TYR A 43 -4.83 -7.84 7.66
CA TYR A 43 -4.48 -6.75 6.75
C TYR A 43 -4.89 -7.08 5.31
N ASP A 44 -4.57 -8.26 4.79
CA ASP A 44 -4.96 -8.69 3.44
C ASP A 44 -6.48 -8.73 3.25
N HIS A 45 -7.22 -9.09 4.31
CA HIS A 45 -8.68 -9.03 4.29
C HIS A 45 -9.20 -7.59 4.25
N ALA A 46 -8.62 -6.68 5.05
CA ALA A 46 -8.96 -5.26 5.02
C ALA A 46 -8.61 -4.63 3.66
N LEU A 47 -7.44 -4.95 3.11
CA LEU A 47 -6.97 -4.46 1.81
C LEU A 47 -7.93 -4.82 0.69
N ARG A 48 -8.37 -6.09 0.60
CA ARG A 48 -9.36 -6.53 -0.40
C ARG A 48 -10.69 -5.78 -0.34
N ARG A 49 -11.05 -5.24 0.83
CA ARG A 49 -12.27 -4.45 1.01
C ARG A 49 -12.06 -2.96 0.73
N CYS A 50 -10.86 -2.45 1.02
CA CYS A 50 -10.50 -1.05 0.84
C CYS A 50 -10.06 -0.70 -0.59
N GLN A 51 -9.46 -1.63 -1.31
CA GLN A 51 -9.02 -1.44 -2.69
C GLN A 51 -10.16 -1.02 -3.64
N PRO A 52 -11.34 -1.68 -3.68
CA PRO A 52 -12.45 -1.22 -4.53
C PRO A 52 -13.03 0.12 -4.08
N GLU A 53 -12.96 0.45 -2.80
CA GLU A 53 -13.39 1.76 -2.28
C GLU A 53 -12.45 2.89 -2.75
N ALA A 54 -11.15 2.61 -2.76
CA ALA A 54 -10.11 3.51 -3.23
C ALA A 54 -10.08 3.66 -4.76
N LEU A 55 -10.34 2.59 -5.52
CA LEU A 55 -10.43 2.64 -6.98
C LEU A 55 -11.72 3.31 -7.48
N GLY A 56 -12.79 3.23 -6.68
CA GLY A 56 -14.11 3.69 -7.06
C GLY A 56 -14.51 4.99 -6.38
N TYR A 57 -15.56 4.91 -5.56
CA TYR A 57 -16.35 6.05 -5.11
C TYR A 57 -15.60 7.11 -4.27
N ARG A 58 -14.57 6.71 -3.51
CA ARG A 58 -13.87 7.63 -2.58
C ARG A 58 -12.50 8.07 -3.05
N GLY A 59 -11.94 7.40 -4.05
CA GLY A 59 -10.57 7.65 -4.48
C GLY A 59 -10.49 7.96 -5.96
N SER A 60 -9.59 7.26 -6.65
CA SER A 60 -9.30 7.47 -8.06
C SER A 60 -9.00 6.11 -8.70
N PRO A 61 -9.41 5.88 -9.96
CA PRO A 61 -9.01 4.69 -10.70
C PRO A 61 -7.49 4.65 -10.97
N ASP A 62 -6.80 5.77 -10.83
CA ASP A 62 -5.36 5.86 -10.95
C ASP A 62 -4.69 5.51 -9.60
N THR A 63 -4.11 4.31 -9.53
CA THR A 63 -3.42 3.79 -8.33
C THR A 63 -2.16 4.56 -7.95
N THR A 64 -1.64 5.39 -8.86
CA THR A 64 -0.48 6.24 -8.59
C THR A 64 -0.89 7.59 -8.00
N SER A 65 -2.17 7.94 -8.06
CA SER A 65 -2.66 9.23 -7.60
C SER A 65 -2.64 9.34 -6.07
N LEU A 66 -2.39 10.56 -5.59
CA LEU A 66 -2.52 10.95 -4.18
C LEU A 66 -3.90 10.62 -3.61
N ILE A 67 -4.93 10.76 -4.44
CA ILE A 67 -6.33 10.56 -4.06
C ILE A 67 -6.62 9.08 -3.79
N TYR A 68 -6.13 8.18 -4.65
CA TYR A 68 -6.21 6.73 -4.41
C TYR A 68 -5.54 6.36 -3.08
N ASN A 69 -4.31 6.83 -2.86
CA ASN A 69 -3.54 6.52 -1.66
C ASN A 69 -4.22 7.05 -0.38
N ALA A 70 -4.75 8.27 -0.41
CA ALA A 70 -5.48 8.84 0.71
C ALA A 70 -6.77 8.07 1.02
N ALA A 71 -7.53 7.69 0.00
CA ALA A 71 -8.76 6.91 0.13
C ALA A 71 -8.47 5.51 0.71
N LEU A 72 -7.45 4.82 0.19
CA LEU A 72 -7.04 3.51 0.67
C LEU A 72 -6.63 3.55 2.14
N ARG A 73 -5.79 4.50 2.52
CA ARG A 73 -5.33 4.69 3.91
C ARG A 73 -6.48 5.04 4.83
N GLY A 74 -7.40 5.91 4.39
CA GLY A 74 -8.60 6.27 5.17
C GLY A 74 -9.49 5.06 5.45
N CYS A 75 -9.63 4.15 4.50
CA CYS A 75 -10.33 2.89 4.70
C CYS A 75 -9.56 1.95 5.65
N LEU A 76 -8.26 1.75 5.43
CA LEU A 76 -7.41 0.90 6.28
C LEU A 76 -7.35 1.39 7.74
N TYR A 77 -7.37 2.71 7.96
CA TYR A 77 -7.42 3.34 9.28
C TYR A 77 -8.67 2.92 10.07
N ARG A 78 -9.81 2.73 9.40
CA ARG A 78 -11.05 2.21 10.02
C ARG A 78 -10.94 0.74 10.42
N TYR A 79 -10.04 -0.01 9.78
CA TYR A 79 -9.70 -1.38 10.15
C TYR A 79 -8.51 -1.48 11.10
N SER A 80 -8.14 -0.39 11.78
CA SER A 80 -7.04 -0.31 12.74
C SER A 80 -5.62 -0.49 12.18
N PHE A 81 -5.47 -0.30 10.87
CA PHE A 81 -4.16 -0.27 10.22
C PHE A 81 -3.75 1.17 9.93
N VAL A 82 -2.64 1.57 10.54
CA VAL A 82 -2.05 2.90 10.41
C VAL A 82 -0.74 2.76 9.67
N ASP A 83 -0.51 3.61 8.69
CA ASP A 83 0.74 3.61 7.96
C ASP A 83 1.86 4.28 8.78
N ARG A 84 3.08 3.77 8.62
CA ARG A 84 4.28 4.12 9.39
C ARG A 84 4.93 5.43 8.97
N GLY A 85 4.39 6.15 7.99
CA GLY A 85 4.94 7.44 7.59
C GLY A 85 6.06 7.36 6.56
N ALA A 86 6.67 6.18 6.34
CA ALA A 86 7.88 6.05 5.51
C ALA A 86 7.67 6.47 4.04
N TYR A 87 6.45 6.30 3.52
CA TYR A 87 6.06 6.69 2.16
C TYR A 87 4.72 7.43 2.14
N ALA A 88 4.38 8.12 3.24
CA ALA A 88 3.02 8.61 3.50
C ALA A 88 2.49 9.65 2.51
N TYR A 89 3.38 10.29 1.76
CA TYR A 89 3.05 11.19 0.67
C TYR A 89 4.15 11.08 -0.40
N PRO A 90 3.83 11.15 -1.71
CA PRO A 90 4.76 11.60 -2.74
C PRO A 90 5.16 13.08 -2.57
N ALA A 91 5.01 13.65 -1.37
CA ALA A 91 5.78 14.82 -0.97
C ALA A 91 7.27 14.50 -1.12
N THR A 92 7.72 13.30 -0.74
CA THR A 92 9.12 12.93 -0.95
C THR A 92 9.48 12.89 -2.43
N GLN A 93 8.63 12.39 -3.34
CA GLN A 93 8.94 12.41 -4.78
C GLN A 93 8.96 13.82 -5.40
N ILE A 94 8.12 14.75 -4.91
CA ILE A 94 8.21 16.17 -5.29
C ILE A 94 9.50 16.80 -4.75
N PHE A 95 9.96 16.37 -3.58
CA PHE A 95 11.20 16.85 -2.97
C PHE A 95 12.47 16.10 -3.40
N ASP A 96 12.35 14.91 -3.99
CA ASP A 96 13.47 14.05 -4.39
C ASP A 96 14.30 14.70 -5.52
N HIS A 97 13.67 15.60 -6.30
CA HIS A 97 14.34 16.44 -7.29
C HIS A 97 14.36 17.94 -6.93
N PHE A 98 13.94 18.33 -5.73
CA PHE A 98 13.93 19.76 -5.35
C PHE A 98 15.35 20.35 -5.25
N PHE A 99 16.34 19.52 -4.91
CA PHE A 99 17.76 19.91 -4.86
C PHE A 99 18.55 19.56 -6.13
N ASP A 100 17.91 19.01 -7.17
CA ASP A 100 18.57 18.65 -8.45
C ASP A 100 18.68 19.85 -9.42
N ARG A 101 18.55 21.09 -8.94
CA ARG A 101 18.70 22.30 -9.75
C ARG A 101 19.74 23.27 -9.20
#